data_AF-A0A1Y5KMJ7-F1
#
_entry.id   AF-A0A1Y5KMJ7-F1
#
_cell.length_a   1.000
_cell.length_b   1.000
_cell.length_c   1.000
_cell.angle_alpha   90.00
_cell.angle_beta   90.00
_cell.angle_gamma   90.00
#
_symmetry.space_group_name_H-M   'P 1'
#
loop_
_entity.id
_entity.type
_entity.pdbx_description
1 polymer ?
#
loop_
_entity_poly.entity_id
_entity_poly.type
_entity_poly.pdbx_seq_one_letter_code
_entity_poly.pdbx_strand_id
1 'polypeptide(L)'
;MRIRNRRMSIGTTIGLAGLAFLLSLSYSMTAFAAPFEFTPTAKKAFDKMVSAASSSVSASLKKQYAELQTLQRQDLDWDSKINALHYRNEENDGKLRKAIREIDSAKIKALENAAASLKKQHEPLFKLYETQKTQLSLARSFKNKNLTSALSVQVEMTKAAVQAAKKKQSDKNAELKKAKADANAKMKQLRRMLDDNDATESKIKAAKAAASTYKTMFTTEGKVLGGAVRGGDTSGTAASFTRMIAHQRQILVQKYLIHSYEERIAASIEKTEAKMRSL
;
A
#
# COMPACT_ATOMS: atom_id res chain seq x y z
N MET A 1 20.27 -27.11 -50.89
CA MET A 1 21.36 -26.11 -51.06
C MET A 1 21.23 -25.04 -49.98
N ARG A 2 22.30 -24.85 -49.17
CA ARG A 2 22.62 -23.73 -48.24
C ARG A 2 21.58 -23.34 -47.17
N ILE A 3 21.78 -23.70 -45.89
CA ILE A 3 22.53 -22.96 -44.85
C ILE A 3 22.02 -21.51 -44.65
N ARG A 4 21.43 -21.19 -43.49
CA ARG A 4 22.09 -20.47 -42.37
C ARG A 4 21.18 -20.23 -41.16
N ASN A 5 21.72 -20.55 -39.98
CA ASN A 5 21.34 -20.02 -38.68
C ASN A 5 21.23 -18.49 -38.67
N ARG A 6 20.28 -17.96 -37.90
CA ARG A 6 20.50 -16.77 -37.07
C ARG A 6 19.80 -16.92 -35.72
N ARG A 7 20.62 -17.06 -34.67
CA ARG A 7 20.28 -16.65 -33.31
C ARG A 7 20.02 -15.14 -33.32
N MET A 8 18.97 -14.69 -32.63
CA MET A 8 18.91 -13.33 -32.13
C MET A 8 18.63 -13.34 -30.63
N SER A 9 19.57 -12.70 -29.95
CA SER A 9 19.59 -12.31 -28.54
C SER A 9 18.41 -11.39 -28.22
N ILE A 10 17.67 -11.67 -27.14
CA ILE A 10 16.79 -10.67 -26.51
C ILE A 10 17.53 -10.20 -25.26
N GLY A 11 18.36 -9.19 -25.47
CA GLY A 11 18.92 -8.37 -24.40
C GLY A 11 17.89 -7.36 -23.92
N THR A 12 17.73 -7.29 -22.60
CA THR A 12 17.61 -6.05 -21.82
C THR A 12 16.93 -4.85 -22.49
N THR A 13 15.62 -4.72 -22.26
CA THR A 13 14.90 -3.44 -22.26
C THR A 13 13.90 -3.41 -21.08
N ILE A 14 14.43 -3.31 -19.86
CA ILE A 14 13.66 -2.86 -18.69
C ILE A 14 14.35 -1.61 -18.18
N GLY A 15 13.92 -0.46 -18.69
CA GLY A 15 14.42 0.84 -18.31
C GLY A 15 13.56 1.88 -19.01
N LEU A 16 12.98 2.80 -18.24
CA LEU A 16 11.97 3.80 -18.62
C LEU A 16 10.50 3.32 -18.67
N ALA A 17 10.00 2.82 -17.55
CA ALA A 17 8.56 2.90 -17.22
C ALA A 17 8.34 3.13 -15.71
N GLY A 18 9.27 3.81 -15.03
CA GLY A 18 9.33 3.88 -13.57
C GLY A 18 9.33 5.29 -12.96
N LEU A 19 9.00 6.33 -13.74
CA LEU A 19 9.12 7.72 -13.27
C LEU A 19 7.96 8.62 -13.76
N ALA A 20 6.72 8.13 -13.69
CA ALA A 20 5.54 8.94 -14.01
C ALA A 20 4.27 8.56 -13.20
N PHE A 21 4.44 7.98 -12.01
CA PHE A 21 3.31 7.65 -11.11
C PHE A 21 3.46 8.24 -9.70
N LEU A 22 4.19 9.36 -9.58
CA LEU A 22 4.46 10.04 -8.29
C LEU A 22 3.98 11.51 -8.27
N LEU A 23 3.11 11.92 -9.19
CA LEU A 23 2.68 13.32 -9.34
C LEU A 23 1.16 13.50 -9.48
N SER A 24 0.37 12.62 -8.87
CA SER A 24 -1.10 12.75 -8.76
C SER A 24 -1.58 12.80 -7.31
N LEU A 25 -0.76 13.34 -6.40
CA LEU A 25 -1.18 13.67 -5.05
C LEU A 25 -1.33 15.19 -4.94
N SER A 26 -2.29 15.70 -5.71
CA SER A 26 -2.98 16.94 -5.42
C SER A 26 -3.76 16.73 -4.11
N TYR A 27 -3.06 16.77 -2.97
CA TYR A 27 -3.72 16.84 -1.68
C TYR A 27 -4.41 18.19 -1.60
N SER A 28 -5.70 18.20 -1.92
CA SER A 28 -6.58 19.27 -1.47
C SER A 28 -6.52 19.26 0.05
N MET A 29 -5.75 20.18 0.64
CA MET A 29 -5.98 20.58 2.03
C MET A 29 -7.45 20.97 2.08
N THR A 30 -8.27 20.09 2.64
CA THR A 30 -9.68 20.35 2.86
C THR A 30 -9.71 21.39 3.96
N ALA A 31 -9.77 22.66 3.57
CA ALA A 31 -10.12 23.73 4.48
C ALA A 31 -11.41 23.29 5.19
N PHE A 32 -11.33 23.13 6.52
CA PHE A 32 -12.49 22.80 7.33
C PHE A 32 -13.54 23.87 7.06
N ALA A 33 -14.66 23.45 6.48
CA ALA A 33 -15.79 24.36 6.33
C ALA A 33 -16.28 24.68 7.74
N ALA A 34 -16.25 25.96 8.11
CA ALA A 34 -16.79 26.40 9.38
C ALA A 34 -18.25 25.91 9.51
N PRO A 35 -18.70 25.59 10.74
CA PRO A 35 -20.11 25.32 11.00
C PRO A 35 -21.00 26.41 10.39
N PHE A 36 -22.22 26.04 10.03
CA PHE A 36 -23.17 27.00 9.50
C PHE A 36 -23.54 27.94 10.65
N GLU A 37 -23.21 29.20 10.46
CA GLU A 37 -23.67 30.27 11.31
C GLU A 37 -24.39 31.31 10.47
N PHE A 38 -25.49 31.82 11.02
CA PHE A 38 -26.14 32.96 10.41
C PHE A 38 -25.18 34.14 10.41
N THR A 39 -25.15 34.89 9.30
CA THR A 39 -24.52 36.22 9.33
C THR A 39 -25.18 37.07 10.41
N PRO A 40 -24.49 38.07 10.99
CA PRO A 40 -25.08 38.90 12.05
C PRO A 40 -26.45 39.49 11.69
N THR A 41 -26.62 39.91 10.42
CA THR A 41 -27.89 40.42 9.89
C THR A 41 -28.97 39.34 9.82
N ALA A 42 -28.64 38.15 9.30
CA ALA A 42 -29.59 37.03 9.25
C ALA A 42 -29.95 36.54 10.65
N LYS A 43 -29.01 36.56 11.61
CA LYS A 43 -29.25 36.20 13.00
C LYS A 43 -30.22 37.16 13.67
N LYS A 44 -30.05 38.48 13.47
CA LYS A 44 -31.01 39.49 13.95
C LYS A 44 -32.40 39.29 13.35
N ALA A 45 -32.49 39.01 12.05
CA ALA A 45 -33.77 38.72 11.39
C ALA A 45 -34.43 37.45 11.95
N PHE A 46 -33.63 36.39 12.17
CA PHE A 46 -34.09 35.16 12.79
C PHE A 46 -34.61 35.40 14.21
N ASP A 47 -33.86 36.11 15.05
CA ASP A 47 -34.25 36.40 16.42
C ASP A 47 -35.52 37.26 16.49
N LYS A 48 -35.66 38.23 15.58
CA LYS A 48 -36.88 39.03 15.45
C LYS A 48 -38.08 38.16 15.06
N MET A 49 -37.92 37.30 14.05
CA MET A 49 -38.96 36.37 13.61
C MET A 49 -39.38 35.41 14.73
N VAL A 50 -38.41 34.85 15.44
CA VAL A 50 -38.66 33.97 16.60
C VAL A 50 -39.34 34.73 17.73
N SER A 51 -39.05 36.02 17.94
CA SER A 51 -39.72 36.82 18.98
C SER A 51 -41.16 37.19 18.62
N ALA A 52 -41.48 37.27 17.33
CA ALA A 52 -42.81 37.60 16.82
C ALA A 52 -43.72 36.37 16.61
N ALA A 53 -43.16 35.16 16.58
CA ALA A 53 -43.90 33.93 16.37
C ALA A 53 -44.61 33.46 17.65
N SER A 54 -45.58 32.55 17.51
CA SER A 54 -46.22 31.90 18.68
C SER A 54 -45.20 31.12 19.51
N SER A 55 -45.51 30.90 20.79
CA SER A 55 -44.61 30.20 21.73
C SER A 55 -44.15 28.82 21.20
N SER A 56 -45.08 28.06 20.62
CA SER A 56 -44.80 26.73 20.04
C SER A 56 -43.87 26.81 18.83
N VAL A 57 -44.14 27.70 17.87
CA VAL A 57 -43.30 27.87 16.66
C VAL A 57 -41.90 28.36 17.03
N SER A 58 -41.82 29.30 17.98
CA SER A 58 -40.57 29.84 18.50
C SER A 58 -39.70 28.75 19.13
N ALA A 59 -40.29 27.90 19.97
CA ALA A 59 -39.59 26.78 20.59
C ALA A 59 -39.09 25.78 19.54
N SER A 60 -39.91 25.48 18.52
CA SER A 60 -39.53 24.57 17.43
C SER A 60 -38.34 25.10 16.62
N LEU A 61 -38.38 26.37 16.20
CA LEU A 61 -37.29 26.99 15.42
C LEU A 61 -35.97 27.04 16.20
N LYS A 62 -36.02 27.40 17.50
CA LYS A 62 -34.84 27.36 18.37
C LYS A 62 -34.27 25.94 18.51
N LYS A 63 -35.14 24.94 18.67
CA LYS A 63 -34.74 23.53 18.76
C LYS A 63 -34.06 23.06 17.48
N GLN A 64 -34.64 23.33 16.31
CA GLN A 64 -34.07 22.98 15.02
C GLN A 64 -32.71 23.63 14.79
N TYR A 65 -32.55 24.90 15.16
CA TYR A 65 -31.27 25.59 15.07
C TYR A 65 -30.21 24.97 15.99
N ALA A 66 -30.55 24.69 17.25
CA ALA A 66 -29.64 24.05 18.20
C ALA A 66 -29.27 22.60 17.81
N GLU A 67 -30.22 21.86 17.25
CA GLU A 67 -29.99 20.53 16.69
C GLU A 67 -28.99 20.59 15.53
N LEU A 68 -29.19 21.51 14.59
CA LEU A 68 -28.29 21.69 13.46
C LEU A 68 -26.86 22.00 13.93
N GLN A 69 -26.69 22.92 14.88
CA GLN A 69 -25.37 23.22 15.46
C GLN A 69 -24.72 22.00 16.12
N THR A 70 -25.51 21.16 16.79
CA THR A 70 -25.02 19.93 17.41
C THR A 70 -24.53 18.92 16.37
N LEU A 71 -25.30 18.71 15.30
CA LEU A 71 -24.91 17.83 14.20
C LEU A 71 -23.64 18.32 13.48
N GLN A 72 -23.45 19.63 13.36
CA GLN A 72 -22.22 20.20 12.77
C GLN A 72 -20.99 20.05 13.67
N ARG A 73 -21.15 20.11 15.00
CA ARG A 73 -20.04 19.77 15.91
C ARG A 73 -19.64 18.30 15.79
N GLN A 74 -20.62 17.40 15.68
CA GLN A 74 -20.35 15.97 15.43
C GLN A 74 -19.62 15.77 14.09
N ASP A 75 -19.96 16.57 13.08
CA ASP A 75 -19.32 16.52 11.76
C ASP A 75 -17.81 16.79 11.84
N LEU A 76 -17.42 17.81 12.62
CA LEU A 76 -16.02 18.17 12.86
C LEU A 76 -15.28 17.11 13.69
N ASP A 77 -15.93 16.55 14.71
CA ASP A 77 -15.37 15.46 15.52
C ASP A 77 -15.08 14.22 14.65
N TRP A 78 -16.00 13.87 13.76
CA TRP A 78 -15.78 12.79 12.81
C TRP A 78 -14.64 13.07 11.83
N ASP A 79 -14.52 14.30 11.31
CA ASP A 79 -13.38 14.65 10.45
C ASP A 79 -12.05 14.47 11.17
N SER A 80 -11.96 14.89 12.43
CA SER A 80 -10.75 14.70 13.25
C SER A 80 -10.42 13.21 13.41
N LYS A 81 -11.40 12.39 13.79
CA LYS A 81 -11.24 10.94 13.97
C LYS A 81 -10.82 10.22 12.68
N ILE A 82 -11.52 10.52 11.58
CA ILE A 82 -11.24 9.93 10.26
C ILE A 82 -9.82 10.29 9.82
N ASN A 83 -9.44 11.57 9.91
CA ASN A 83 -8.12 12.01 9.47
C ASN A 83 -7.00 11.41 10.32
N ALA A 84 -7.17 11.37 11.64
CA ALA A 84 -6.20 10.75 12.54
C ALA A 84 -5.99 9.26 12.21
N LEU A 85 -7.09 8.53 11.95
CA LEU A 85 -7.02 7.11 11.60
C LEU A 85 -6.41 6.90 10.21
N HIS A 86 -6.81 7.71 9.23
CA HIS A 86 -6.32 7.67 7.86
C HIS A 86 -4.80 7.83 7.79
N TYR A 87 -4.25 8.88 8.41
CA TYR A 87 -2.80 9.12 8.39
C TYR A 87 -2.01 8.02 9.11
N ARG A 88 -2.55 7.52 10.23
CA ARG A 88 -1.94 6.39 10.94
C ARG A 88 -1.93 5.13 10.07
N ASN A 89 -3.01 4.88 9.33
CA ASN A 89 -3.11 3.74 8.42
C ASN A 89 -2.11 3.86 7.26
N GLU A 90 -2.00 5.03 6.62
CA GLU A 90 -1.02 5.27 5.55
C GLU A 90 0.42 5.04 6.02
N GLU A 91 0.76 5.56 7.20
CA GLU A 91 2.09 5.40 7.79
C GLU A 91 2.40 3.92 8.07
N ASN A 92 1.48 3.21 8.72
CA ASN A 92 1.67 1.81 9.10
C ASN A 92 1.70 0.88 7.88
N ASP A 93 0.80 1.07 6.91
CA ASP A 93 0.80 0.30 5.66
C ASP A 93 2.11 0.52 4.87
N GLY A 94 2.58 1.77 4.77
CA GLY A 94 3.86 2.09 4.14
C GLY A 94 5.06 1.38 4.81
N LYS A 95 5.13 1.42 6.15
CA LYS A 95 6.15 0.72 6.94
C LYS A 95 6.06 -0.80 6.74
N LEU A 96 4.87 -1.36 6.82
CA LEU A 96 4.63 -2.79 6.65
C LEU A 96 5.01 -3.27 5.25
N ARG A 97 4.60 -2.57 4.19
CA ARG A 97 4.98 -2.90 2.80
C ARG A 97 6.47 -2.81 2.55
N LYS A 98 7.19 -1.95 3.27
CA LYS A 98 8.66 -1.92 3.26
C LYS A 98 9.24 -3.16 3.96
N ALA A 99 8.78 -3.46 5.18
CA ALA A 99 9.22 -4.64 5.94
C ALA A 99 8.98 -5.94 5.16
N ILE A 100 7.82 -6.09 4.51
CA ILE A 100 7.51 -7.23 3.64
C ILE A 100 8.56 -7.39 2.52
N ARG A 101 9.00 -6.29 1.89
CA ARG A 101 10.02 -6.34 0.82
C ARG A 101 11.39 -6.78 1.32
N GLU A 102 11.66 -6.59 2.61
CA GLU A 102 12.94 -6.88 3.25
C GLU A 102 12.98 -8.27 3.92
N ILE A 103 11.88 -9.04 3.86
CA ILE A 103 11.79 -10.39 4.42
C ILE A 103 12.93 -11.28 3.94
N ASP A 104 13.62 -11.88 4.90
CA ASP A 104 14.75 -12.81 4.68
C ASP A 104 15.88 -12.23 3.82
N SER A 105 15.91 -10.92 3.56
CA SER A 105 16.89 -10.27 2.67
C SER A 105 18.33 -10.46 3.16
N ALA A 106 18.56 -10.35 4.48
CA ALA A 106 19.87 -10.59 5.09
C ALA A 106 20.34 -12.05 4.91
N LYS A 107 19.44 -13.01 5.11
CA LYS A 107 19.72 -14.45 4.90
C LYS A 107 20.04 -14.76 3.45
N ILE A 108 19.24 -14.23 2.52
CA ILE A 108 19.48 -14.38 1.08
C ILE A 108 20.84 -13.80 0.71
N LYS A 109 21.15 -12.58 1.15
CA LYS A 109 22.43 -11.93 0.88
C LYS A 109 23.62 -12.73 1.44
N ALA A 110 23.49 -13.29 2.63
CA ALA A 110 24.52 -14.16 3.21
C ALA A 110 24.75 -15.43 2.36
N LEU A 111 23.67 -16.07 1.90
CA LEU A 111 23.75 -17.25 1.02
C LEU A 111 24.32 -16.92 -0.37
N GLU A 112 24.00 -15.76 -0.93
CA GLU A 112 24.59 -15.26 -2.18
C GLU A 112 26.10 -15.06 -2.04
N ASN A 113 26.52 -14.41 -0.96
CA ASN A 113 27.94 -14.21 -0.66
C ASN A 113 28.67 -15.55 -0.45
N ALA A 114 28.05 -16.49 0.27
CA ALA A 114 28.61 -17.81 0.50
C ALA A 114 28.76 -18.61 -0.81
N ALA A 115 27.74 -18.59 -1.68
CA ALA A 115 27.79 -19.25 -2.99
C ALA A 115 28.86 -18.63 -3.90
N ALA A 116 28.98 -17.30 -3.91
CA ALA A 116 30.00 -16.59 -4.68
C ALA A 116 31.42 -16.88 -4.17
N SER A 117 31.62 -16.89 -2.86
CA SER A 117 32.90 -17.23 -2.23
C SER A 117 33.31 -18.66 -2.55
N LEU A 118 32.38 -19.61 -2.43
CA LEU A 118 32.61 -21.03 -2.73
C LEU A 118 32.97 -21.24 -4.21
N LYS A 119 32.38 -20.45 -5.11
CA LYS A 119 32.75 -20.46 -6.54
C LYS A 119 34.20 -20.02 -6.75
N LYS A 120 34.60 -18.91 -6.13
CA LYS A 120 35.98 -18.37 -6.22
C LYS A 120 37.01 -19.33 -5.61
N GLN A 121 36.71 -19.89 -4.43
CA GLN A 121 37.62 -20.80 -3.72
C GLN A 121 37.95 -22.08 -4.51
N HIS A 122 36.99 -22.61 -5.28
CA HIS A 122 37.18 -23.85 -6.05
C HIS A 122 37.67 -23.64 -7.49
N GLU A 123 37.76 -22.39 -7.97
CA GLU A 123 38.23 -22.09 -9.32
C GLU A 123 39.65 -22.59 -9.61
N PRO A 124 40.65 -22.45 -8.70
CA PRO A 124 41.99 -23.00 -8.91
C PRO A 124 41.99 -24.53 -9.04
N LEU A 125 41.14 -25.22 -8.27
CA LEU A 125 41.00 -26.68 -8.33
C LEU A 125 40.46 -27.14 -9.69
N PHE A 126 39.47 -26.41 -10.23
CA PHE A 126 38.93 -26.71 -11.56
C PHE A 126 39.96 -26.45 -12.66
N LYS A 127 40.74 -25.37 -12.55
CA LYS A 127 41.86 -25.10 -13.48
C LYS A 127 42.92 -26.21 -13.42
N LEU A 128 43.33 -26.63 -12.22
CA LEU A 128 44.30 -27.72 -12.02
C LEU A 128 43.84 -29.02 -12.70
N TYR A 129 42.57 -29.39 -12.50
CA TYR A 129 42.01 -30.59 -13.13
C TYR A 129 42.05 -30.53 -14.66
N GLU A 130 41.67 -29.42 -15.27
CA GLU A 130 41.72 -29.27 -16.75
C GLU A 130 43.16 -29.26 -17.28
N THR A 131 44.10 -28.64 -16.55
CA THR A 131 45.53 -28.69 -16.89
C THR A 131 46.07 -30.12 -16.85
N GLN A 132 45.80 -30.88 -15.79
CA GLN A 132 46.25 -32.28 -15.66
C GLN A 132 45.63 -33.18 -16.75
N LYS A 133 44.35 -32.97 -17.07
CA LYS A 133 43.68 -33.68 -18.18
C LYS A 133 44.34 -33.39 -19.53
N THR A 134 44.77 -32.15 -19.75
CA THR A 134 45.49 -31.74 -20.97
C THR A 134 46.88 -32.37 -21.03
N GLN A 135 47.63 -32.34 -19.92
CA GLN A 135 48.94 -33.00 -19.82
C GLN A 135 48.85 -34.51 -20.05
N LEU A 136 47.83 -35.17 -19.49
CA LEU A 136 47.58 -36.60 -19.70
C LEU A 136 47.31 -36.90 -21.19
N SER A 137 46.53 -36.05 -21.86
CA SER A 137 46.28 -36.17 -23.31
C SER A 137 47.57 -36.08 -24.13
N LEU A 138 48.45 -35.14 -23.79
CA LEU A 138 49.76 -34.98 -24.44
C LEU A 138 50.69 -36.17 -24.16
N ALA A 139 50.75 -36.67 -22.92
CA ALA A 139 51.56 -37.85 -22.59
C ALA A 139 51.14 -39.09 -23.38
N ARG A 140 49.82 -39.26 -23.59
CA ARG A 140 49.26 -40.33 -24.43
C ARG A 140 49.65 -40.15 -25.90
N SER A 141 49.66 -38.93 -26.44
CA SER A 141 50.10 -38.70 -27.83
C SER A 141 51.59 -38.99 -28.05
N PHE A 142 52.44 -38.73 -27.05
CA PHE A 142 53.86 -39.06 -27.10
C PHE A 142 54.18 -40.52 -26.75
N LYS A 143 53.17 -41.37 -26.50
CA LYS A 143 53.32 -42.79 -26.13
C LYS A 143 54.21 -43.03 -24.90
N ASN A 144 54.35 -42.05 -24.01
CA ASN A 144 55.16 -42.18 -22.81
C ASN A 144 54.36 -42.88 -21.70
N LYS A 145 54.59 -44.20 -21.53
CA LYS A 145 53.83 -45.04 -20.59
C LYS A 145 54.00 -44.63 -19.13
N ASN A 146 55.21 -44.28 -18.71
CA ASN A 146 55.49 -43.88 -17.33
C ASN A 146 54.76 -42.58 -16.98
N LEU A 147 54.89 -41.56 -17.84
CA LEU A 147 54.23 -40.26 -17.66
C LEU A 147 52.71 -40.37 -17.73
N THR A 148 52.18 -41.23 -18.60
CA THR A 148 50.74 -41.52 -18.70
C THR A 148 50.21 -42.11 -17.39
N SER A 149 50.91 -43.08 -16.78
CA SER A 149 50.46 -43.70 -15.53
C SER A 149 50.44 -42.69 -14.37
N ALA A 150 51.49 -41.87 -14.23
CA ALA A 150 51.61 -40.88 -13.17
C ALA A 150 50.54 -39.78 -13.29
N LEU A 151 50.34 -39.24 -14.50
CA LEU A 151 49.31 -38.22 -14.75
C LEU A 151 47.89 -38.80 -14.61
N SER A 152 47.69 -40.09 -14.92
CA SER A 152 46.39 -40.74 -14.73
C SER A 152 45.99 -40.79 -13.25
N VAL A 153 46.92 -41.10 -12.35
CA VAL A 153 46.68 -41.06 -10.90
C VAL A 153 46.35 -39.65 -10.43
N GLN A 154 47.10 -38.64 -10.90
CA GLN A 154 46.84 -37.24 -10.55
C GLN A 154 45.46 -36.77 -11.00
N VAL A 155 45.05 -37.10 -12.22
CA VAL A 155 43.72 -36.77 -12.77
C VAL A 155 42.60 -37.43 -11.96
N GLU A 156 42.73 -38.70 -11.59
CA GLU A 156 41.68 -39.37 -10.80
C GLU A 156 41.57 -38.81 -9.37
N MET A 157 42.69 -38.45 -8.74
CA MET A 157 42.65 -37.78 -7.43
C MET A 157 41.99 -36.40 -7.49
N THR A 158 42.36 -35.56 -8.47
CA THR A 158 41.75 -34.23 -8.60
C THR A 158 40.30 -34.30 -9.04
N LYS A 159 39.92 -35.29 -9.86
CA LYS A 159 38.52 -35.55 -10.24
C LYS A 159 37.61 -35.77 -9.04
N ALA A 160 38.02 -36.57 -8.06
CA ALA A 160 37.25 -36.78 -6.83
C ALA A 160 37.03 -35.46 -6.06
N ALA A 161 38.09 -34.65 -5.92
CA ALA A 161 38.00 -33.33 -5.30
C ALA A 161 37.09 -32.36 -6.09
N VAL A 162 37.16 -32.39 -7.42
CA VAL A 162 36.28 -31.60 -8.31
C VAL A 162 34.82 -32.01 -8.16
N GLN A 163 34.53 -33.32 -8.10
CA GLN A 163 33.16 -33.82 -7.89
C GLN A 163 32.61 -33.38 -6.54
N ALA A 164 33.40 -33.48 -5.47
CA ALA A 164 33.03 -32.99 -4.14
C ALA A 164 32.76 -31.47 -4.14
N ALA A 165 33.63 -30.68 -4.78
CA ALA A 165 33.45 -29.23 -4.92
C ALA A 165 32.19 -28.86 -5.71
N LYS A 166 31.92 -29.55 -6.83
CA LYS A 166 30.71 -29.36 -7.63
C LYS A 166 29.45 -29.69 -6.82
N LYS A 167 29.47 -30.79 -6.06
CA LYS A 167 28.37 -31.14 -5.17
C LYS A 167 28.12 -30.04 -4.13
N LYS A 168 29.18 -29.56 -3.45
CA LYS A 168 29.09 -28.48 -2.46
C LYS A 168 28.52 -27.18 -3.06
N GLN A 169 28.95 -26.81 -4.27
CA GLN A 169 28.38 -25.67 -5.01
C GLN A 169 26.91 -25.89 -5.36
N SER A 170 26.54 -27.09 -5.79
CA SER A 170 25.15 -27.42 -6.11
C SER A 170 24.25 -27.36 -4.87
N ASP A 171 24.70 -27.92 -3.75
CA ASP A 171 23.95 -27.93 -2.50
C ASP A 171 23.74 -26.49 -1.99
N LYS A 172 24.78 -25.63 -2.03
CA LYS A 172 24.67 -24.23 -1.62
C LYS A 172 23.75 -23.41 -2.54
N ASN A 173 23.80 -23.64 -3.85
CA ASN A 173 22.90 -23.01 -4.80
C ASN A 173 21.44 -23.46 -4.61
N ALA A 174 21.21 -24.73 -4.27
CA ALA A 174 19.89 -25.25 -3.95
C ALA A 174 19.33 -24.60 -2.67
N GLU A 175 20.16 -24.43 -1.64
CA GLU A 175 19.81 -23.72 -0.41
C GLU A 175 19.43 -22.27 -0.68
N LEU A 176 20.22 -21.55 -1.49
CA LEU A 176 19.92 -20.19 -1.92
C LEU A 176 18.59 -20.11 -2.69
N LYS A 177 18.36 -21.02 -3.64
CA LYS A 177 17.12 -21.09 -4.41
C LYS A 177 15.91 -21.32 -3.51
N LYS A 178 16.04 -22.24 -2.54
CA LYS A 178 15.00 -22.51 -1.55
C LYS A 178 14.70 -21.28 -0.70
N ALA A 179 15.73 -20.62 -0.15
CA ALA A 179 15.56 -19.41 0.65
C ALA A 179 14.84 -18.29 -0.12
N LYS A 180 15.17 -18.08 -1.40
CA LYS A 180 14.46 -17.12 -2.26
C LYS A 180 13.00 -17.51 -2.50
N ALA A 181 12.72 -18.78 -2.73
CA ALA A 181 11.37 -19.27 -2.93
C ALA A 181 10.51 -19.12 -1.68
N ASP A 182 11.06 -19.47 -0.51
CA ASP A 182 10.40 -19.35 0.79
C ASP A 182 10.10 -17.88 1.11
N ALA A 183 11.08 -16.98 0.93
CA ALA A 183 10.89 -15.55 1.11
C ALA A 183 9.80 -14.98 0.18
N ASN A 184 9.82 -15.35 -1.10
CA ASN A 184 8.79 -14.92 -2.05
C ASN A 184 7.39 -15.45 -1.69
N ALA A 185 7.30 -16.69 -1.18
CA ALA A 185 6.04 -17.26 -0.70
C ALA A 185 5.50 -16.48 0.50
N LYS A 186 6.34 -16.18 1.49
CA LYS A 186 6.01 -15.32 2.65
C LYS A 186 5.54 -13.94 2.19
N MET A 187 6.28 -13.29 1.30
CA MET A 187 5.94 -11.99 0.73
C MET A 187 4.57 -12.00 0.04
N LYS A 188 4.32 -13.01 -0.81
CA LYS A 188 3.06 -13.15 -1.54
C LYS A 188 1.89 -13.38 -0.59
N GLN A 189 2.09 -14.18 0.47
CA GLN A 189 1.07 -14.39 1.49
C GLN A 189 0.70 -13.09 2.19
N LEU A 190 1.69 -12.32 2.66
CA LEU A 190 1.45 -11.07 3.38
C LEU A 190 0.82 -9.99 2.48
N ARG A 191 1.27 -9.87 1.22
CA ARG A 191 0.65 -8.94 0.25
C ARG A 191 -0.82 -9.26 0.02
N ARG A 192 -1.16 -10.54 -0.17
CA ARG A 192 -2.55 -10.99 -0.34
C ARG A 192 -3.45 -10.62 0.83
N MET A 193 -2.92 -10.56 2.05
CA MET A 193 -3.70 -10.14 3.22
C MET A 193 -4.04 -8.64 3.17
N LEU A 194 -3.25 -7.83 2.46
CA LEU A 194 -3.48 -6.40 2.27
C LEU A 194 -4.29 -6.08 1.01
N ASP A 195 -4.47 -7.01 0.06
CA ASP A 195 -5.19 -6.77 -1.21
C ASP A 195 -6.65 -6.33 -0.97
N ASP A 196 -7.28 -6.79 0.11
CA ASP A 196 -8.66 -6.39 0.50
C ASP A 196 -8.77 -4.89 0.89
N ASN A 197 -7.64 -4.23 1.18
CA ASN A 197 -7.62 -2.81 1.51
C ASN A 197 -7.97 -1.95 0.29
N ASP A 198 -7.54 -2.34 -0.92
CA ASP A 198 -7.83 -1.58 -2.16
C ASP A 198 -9.34 -1.47 -2.42
N ALA A 199 -10.07 -2.57 -2.20
CA ALA A 199 -11.52 -2.58 -2.31
C ALA A 199 -12.19 -1.72 -1.22
N THR A 200 -11.58 -1.66 -0.03
CA THR A 200 -12.06 -0.84 1.09
C THR A 200 -11.81 0.65 0.84
N GLU A 201 -10.66 1.02 0.29
CA GLU A 201 -10.35 2.39 -0.14
C GLU A 201 -11.32 2.91 -1.21
N SER A 202 -11.72 2.04 -2.15
CA SER A 202 -12.74 2.37 -3.14
C SER A 202 -14.08 2.73 -2.48
N LYS A 203 -14.47 2.00 -1.43
CA LYS A 203 -15.68 2.30 -0.64
C LYS A 203 -15.55 3.62 0.14
N ILE A 204 -14.37 3.92 0.66
CA ILE A 204 -14.08 5.23 1.29
C ILE A 204 -14.26 6.36 0.27
N LYS A 205 -13.72 6.22 -0.95
CA LYS A 205 -13.88 7.20 -2.02
C LYS A 205 -15.35 7.42 -2.38
N ALA A 206 -16.12 6.34 -2.50
CA ALA A 206 -17.56 6.42 -2.77
C ALA A 206 -18.32 7.14 -1.64
N ALA A 207 -18.04 6.82 -0.38
CA ALA A 207 -18.66 7.48 0.77
C ALA A 207 -18.27 8.98 0.87
N LYS A 208 -17.01 9.33 0.60
CA LYS A 208 -16.54 10.72 0.50
C LYS A 208 -17.28 11.50 -0.58
N ALA A 209 -17.47 10.89 -1.76
CA ALA A 209 -18.24 11.50 -2.85
C ALA A 209 -19.71 11.72 -2.46
N ALA A 210 -20.36 10.73 -1.83
CA ALA A 210 -21.73 10.88 -1.33
C ALA A 210 -21.86 11.99 -0.27
N ALA A 211 -20.94 12.06 0.69
CA ALA A 211 -20.90 13.13 1.69
C ALA A 211 -20.77 14.52 1.04
N SER A 212 -19.93 14.64 0.00
CA SER A 212 -19.75 15.89 -0.76
C SER A 212 -21.04 16.34 -1.47
N THR A 213 -21.79 15.40 -2.04
CA THR A 213 -23.11 15.68 -2.64
C THR A 213 -24.08 16.25 -1.61
N TYR A 214 -24.20 15.62 -0.43
CA TYR A 214 -25.06 16.13 0.64
C TYR A 214 -24.59 17.47 1.20
N LYS A 215 -23.28 17.71 1.27
CA LYS A 215 -22.70 19.01 1.66
C LYS A 215 -23.06 20.12 0.66
N THR A 216 -23.13 19.79 -0.62
CA THR A 216 -23.57 20.72 -1.67
C THR A 216 -25.06 21.07 -1.52
N MET A 217 -25.91 20.05 -1.27
CA MET A 217 -27.33 20.25 -0.98
C MET A 217 -27.52 21.09 0.28
N PHE A 218 -26.77 20.79 1.35
CA PHE A 218 -26.76 21.55 2.60
C PHE A 218 -26.42 23.02 2.39
N THR A 219 -25.35 23.30 1.63
CA THR A 219 -24.90 24.67 1.34
C THR A 219 -25.94 25.43 0.50
N THR A 220 -26.58 24.74 -0.44
CA THR A 220 -27.66 25.31 -1.27
C THR A 220 -28.88 25.66 -0.42
N GLU A 221 -29.31 24.75 0.44
CA GLU A 221 -30.43 24.97 1.36
C GLU A 221 -30.12 26.08 2.37
N GLY A 222 -28.86 26.24 2.80
CA GLY A 222 -28.45 27.36 3.66
C GLY A 222 -28.72 28.74 3.03
N LYS A 223 -28.63 28.85 1.70
CA LYS A 223 -29.01 30.09 0.98
C LYS A 223 -30.52 30.31 1.00
N VAL A 224 -31.30 29.23 0.80
CA VAL A 224 -32.77 29.25 0.87
C VAL A 224 -33.23 29.66 2.27
N LEU A 225 -32.66 29.05 3.32
CA LEU A 225 -32.88 29.41 4.71
C LEU A 225 -32.60 30.89 4.96
N GLY A 226 -31.46 31.40 4.48
CA GLY A 226 -31.11 32.81 4.59
C GLY A 226 -32.12 33.75 3.92
N GLY A 227 -32.72 33.34 2.80
CA GLY A 227 -33.81 34.05 2.13
C GLY A 227 -35.08 34.08 2.98
N ALA A 228 -35.55 32.91 3.41
CA ALA A 228 -36.75 32.74 4.23
C ALA A 228 -36.68 33.55 5.54
N VAL A 229 -35.53 33.48 6.22
CA VAL A 229 -35.27 34.22 7.48
C VAL A 229 -35.34 35.73 7.27
N ARG A 230 -34.75 36.27 6.19
CA ARG A 230 -34.81 37.71 5.90
C ARG A 230 -36.22 38.16 5.51
N GLY A 231 -36.98 37.30 4.84
CA GLY A 231 -38.38 37.54 4.48
C GLY A 231 -39.37 37.38 5.65
N GLY A 232 -38.93 36.88 6.81
CA GLY A 232 -39.82 36.59 7.94
C GLY A 232 -40.75 35.40 7.71
N ASP A 233 -40.44 34.53 6.75
CA ASP A 233 -41.23 33.33 6.44
C ASP A 233 -40.92 32.22 7.44
N THR A 234 -41.76 32.11 8.47
CA THR A 234 -41.63 31.10 9.54
C THR A 234 -41.78 29.67 9.01
N SER A 235 -42.71 29.44 8.07
CA SER A 235 -42.97 28.12 7.48
C SER A 235 -41.80 27.70 6.59
N GLY A 236 -41.36 28.60 5.70
CA GLY A 236 -40.19 28.38 4.86
C GLY A 236 -38.92 28.13 5.67
N THR A 237 -38.71 28.89 6.76
CA THR A 237 -37.58 28.69 7.67
C THR A 237 -37.61 27.30 8.32
N ALA A 238 -38.75 26.87 8.87
CA ALA A 238 -38.89 25.57 9.49
C ALA A 238 -38.69 24.41 8.49
N ALA A 239 -39.20 24.58 7.25
CA ALA A 239 -39.01 23.62 6.17
C ALA A 239 -37.53 23.53 5.75
N SER A 240 -36.86 24.66 5.63
CA SER A 240 -35.42 24.71 5.30
C SER A 240 -34.56 24.07 6.39
N PHE A 241 -34.82 24.35 7.68
CA PHE A 241 -34.11 23.66 8.75
C PHE A 241 -34.31 22.14 8.69
N THR A 242 -35.53 21.68 8.43
CA THR A 242 -35.83 20.25 8.30
C THR A 242 -34.99 19.60 7.21
N ARG A 243 -34.87 20.25 6.04
CA ARG A 243 -34.02 19.77 4.94
C ARG A 243 -32.52 19.81 5.29
N MET A 244 -32.03 20.91 5.88
CA MET A 244 -30.63 21.02 6.30
C MET A 244 -30.24 19.96 7.33
N ILE A 245 -31.09 19.72 8.34
CA ILE A 245 -30.89 18.67 9.34
C ILE A 245 -30.84 17.29 8.67
N ALA A 246 -31.75 17.02 7.73
CA ALA A 246 -31.76 15.77 6.97
C ALA A 246 -30.46 15.58 6.18
N HIS A 247 -29.99 16.59 5.45
CA HIS A 247 -28.72 16.54 4.72
C HIS A 247 -27.53 16.35 5.67
N GLN A 248 -27.48 17.06 6.79
CA GLN A 248 -26.41 16.94 7.76
C GLN A 248 -26.36 15.53 8.37
N ARG A 249 -27.51 14.93 8.70
CA ARG A 249 -27.56 13.52 9.16
C ARG A 249 -27.02 12.56 8.10
N GLN A 250 -27.33 12.77 6.82
CA GLN A 250 -26.77 11.95 5.74
C GLN A 250 -25.25 12.10 5.63
N ILE A 251 -24.70 13.31 5.81
CA ILE A 251 -23.24 13.51 5.88
C ILE A 251 -22.64 12.68 7.03
N LEU A 252 -23.23 12.73 8.22
CA LEU A 252 -22.75 11.96 9.38
C LEU A 252 -22.81 10.44 9.15
N VAL A 253 -23.85 9.94 8.47
CA VAL A 253 -23.94 8.53 8.07
C VAL A 253 -22.77 8.15 7.16
N GLN A 254 -22.46 8.98 6.16
CA GLN A 254 -21.33 8.71 5.27
C GLN A 254 -19.98 8.79 6.01
N LYS A 255 -19.83 9.71 6.96
CA LYS A 255 -18.63 9.81 7.80
C LYS A 255 -18.43 8.60 8.71
N TYR A 256 -19.51 8.11 9.33
CA TYR A 256 -19.46 6.87 10.09
C TYR A 256 -18.99 5.69 9.21
N LEU A 257 -19.51 5.58 7.99
CA LEU A 257 -19.05 4.55 7.04
C LEU A 257 -17.56 4.70 6.70
N ILE A 258 -17.09 5.93 6.42
CA ILE A 258 -15.67 6.19 6.17
C ILE A 258 -14.83 5.73 7.36
N HIS A 259 -15.20 6.11 8.59
CA HIS A 259 -14.47 5.69 9.79
C HIS A 259 -14.45 4.16 9.94
N SER A 260 -15.59 3.49 9.76
CA SER A 260 -15.67 2.03 9.85
C SER A 260 -14.80 1.33 8.80
N TYR A 261 -14.70 1.87 7.59
CA TYR A 261 -13.79 1.35 6.56
C TYR A 261 -12.32 1.57 6.93
N GLU A 262 -11.98 2.73 7.49
CA GLU A 262 -10.63 2.99 8.00
C GLU A 262 -10.25 2.06 9.17
N GLU A 263 -11.19 1.71 10.05
CA GLU A 263 -10.97 0.69 11.11
C GLU A 263 -10.70 -0.70 10.52
N ARG A 264 -11.39 -1.06 9.43
CA ARG A 264 -11.14 -2.33 8.73
C ARG A 264 -9.76 -2.39 8.10
N ILE A 265 -9.30 -1.29 7.52
CA ILE A 265 -7.93 -1.17 7.00
C ILE A 265 -6.94 -1.34 8.16
N ALA A 266 -7.14 -0.65 9.28
CA ALA A 266 -6.30 -0.77 10.47
C ALA A 266 -6.21 -2.23 10.96
N ALA A 267 -7.34 -2.92 11.09
CA ALA A 267 -7.39 -4.32 11.51
C ALA A 267 -6.65 -5.26 10.53
N SER A 268 -6.75 -5.00 9.22
CA SER A 268 -6.02 -5.75 8.19
C SER A 268 -4.51 -5.57 8.30
N ILE A 269 -4.06 -4.33 8.54
CA ILE A 269 -2.65 -4.00 8.78
C ILE A 269 -2.15 -4.73 10.03
N GLU A 270 -2.85 -4.60 11.17
CA GLU A 270 -2.47 -5.25 12.44
C GLU A 270 -2.38 -6.78 12.31
N LYS A 271 -3.36 -7.39 11.64
CA LYS A 271 -3.35 -8.84 11.39
C LYS A 271 -2.17 -9.26 10.52
N THR A 272 -1.83 -8.47 9.52
CA THR A 272 -0.69 -8.74 8.63
C THR A 272 0.64 -8.54 9.35
N GLU A 273 0.77 -7.51 10.19
CA GLU A 273 1.92 -7.31 11.07
C GLU A 273 2.12 -8.49 12.02
N ALA A 274 1.06 -8.92 12.70
CA ALA A 274 1.10 -10.08 13.60
C ALA A 274 1.53 -11.34 12.85
N LYS A 275 1.01 -11.55 11.63
CA LYS A 275 1.43 -12.66 10.80
C LYS A 275 2.91 -12.56 10.43
N MET A 276 3.39 -11.39 10.02
CA MET A 276 4.79 -11.16 9.67
C MET A 276 5.74 -11.45 10.84
N ARG A 277 5.39 -11.05 12.07
CA ARG A 277 6.17 -11.34 13.29
C ARG A 277 6.26 -12.84 13.60
N SER A 278 5.33 -13.66 13.10
CA SER A 278 5.29 -15.11 13.31
C SER A 278 6.01 -15.95 12.25
N LEU A 279 6.53 -15.32 11.18
CA LEU A 279 7.19 -15.97 10.04
C LEU A 279 8.71 -16.05 10.17
#